data_AF-A0A1Y1M977-F1
#
_entry.id   AF-A0A1Y1M977-F1
#
_cell.length_a   1.000
_cell.length_b   1.000
_cell.length_c   1.000
_cell.angle_alpha   90.00
_cell.angle_beta   90.00
_cell.angle_gamma   90.00
#
_symmetry.space_group_name_H-M   'P 1'
#
loop_
_entity.id
_entity.type
_entity.pdbx_description
1 polymer ?
#
loop_
_entity_poly.entity_id
_entity_poly.type
_entity_poly.pdbx_seq_one_letter_code
_entity_poly.pdbx_strand_id
1 'polypeptide(L)'
;MYVRYEKCDPLSTGEVTRTDQILPYFVMDVAKHLPGLPGLFIAGIFSAGLSTLSTMFNTLSATIYNDFVVEFSSANVSERRTNYTLKLIVIVSGTVCTILTFFIDKMGGLFHFVNASQGLIAGLFVGLFSLGMIYPIANAKVWSLNLY
;
A
#
# COMPACT_ATOMS: atom_id res chain seq x y z
N MET A 1 -1.04 0.40 27.49
CA MET A 1 0.39 0.68 27.25
C MET A 1 0.93 1.75 28.17
N TYR A 2 0.51 3.02 28.05
CA TYR A 2 1.06 4.14 28.83
C TYR A 2 1.07 3.93 30.35
N VAL A 3 0.02 3.34 30.93
CA VAL A 3 -0.04 3.06 32.39
C VAL A 3 0.74 1.81 32.80
N ARG A 4 0.97 0.86 31.87
CA ARG A 4 1.62 -0.43 32.17
C ARG A 4 3.15 -0.36 32.06
N TYR A 5 3.65 0.50 31.18
CA TYR A 5 5.08 0.72 30.90
C TYR A 5 5.57 2.12 31.33
N GLU A 6 4.88 2.77 32.27
CA GLU A 6 5.23 4.11 32.78
C GLU A 6 6.66 4.15 33.39
N LYS A 7 7.10 3.05 34.01
CA LYS A 7 8.40 2.96 34.69
C LYS A 7 9.46 2.11 33.96
N CYS A 8 9.03 1.20 33.09
CA CYS A 8 9.90 0.32 32.30
C CYS A 8 9.37 0.27 30.87
N ASP A 9 9.83 1.19 30.04
CA ASP A 9 9.51 1.18 28.61
C ASP A 9 10.27 0.05 27.90
N PRO A 10 9.59 -0.91 27.25
CA PRO A 10 10.22 -2.02 26.54
C PRO A 10 11.17 -1.57 25.42
N LEU A 11 11.07 -0.33 24.92
CA LEU A 11 12.09 0.26 24.04
C LEU A 11 13.38 0.59 24.80
N SER A 12 13.25 1.16 25.99
CA SER A 12 14.38 1.63 26.80
C SER A 12 15.11 0.47 27.49
N THR A 13 14.40 -0.64 27.77
CA THR A 13 14.98 -1.86 28.36
C THR A 13 15.55 -2.84 27.33
N GLY A 14 15.45 -2.54 26.03
CA GLY A 14 16.00 -3.37 24.94
C GLY A 14 15.22 -4.64 24.62
N GLU A 15 14.01 -4.80 25.17
CA GLU A 15 13.10 -5.91 24.87
C GLU A 15 12.49 -5.79 23.46
N VAL A 16 12.44 -4.57 22.92
CA VAL A 16 11.92 -4.27 21.58
C VAL A 16 12.91 -3.35 20.84
N THR A 17 13.39 -3.79 19.67
CA THR A 17 14.43 -3.09 18.90
C THR A 17 13.89 -1.92 18.08
N ARG A 18 12.61 -1.97 17.68
CA ARG A 18 11.98 -0.95 16.83
C ARG A 18 10.58 -0.56 17.31
N THR A 19 10.22 0.70 17.09
CA THR A 19 8.97 1.30 17.57
C THR A 19 7.70 0.63 16.98
N ASP A 20 7.79 0.03 15.80
CA ASP A 20 6.69 -0.71 15.14
C ASP A 20 6.37 -2.07 15.80
N GLN A 21 7.31 -2.63 16.57
CA GLN A 21 7.16 -3.93 17.23
C GLN A 21 6.53 -3.86 18.63
N ILE A 22 6.32 -2.65 19.17
CA ILE A 22 5.78 -2.45 20.53
C ILE A 22 4.36 -3.02 20.67
N LEU A 23 3.52 -2.82 19.64
CA LEU A 23 2.13 -3.26 19.66
C LEU A 23 2.00 -4.79 19.67
N PRO A 24 2.66 -5.52 18.75
CA PRO A 24 2.74 -6.98 18.85
C PRO A 24 3.29 -7.45 20.20
N TYR A 25 4.36 -6.86 20.70
CA TYR A 25 4.98 -7.26 21.97
C TYR A 25 4.02 -7.11 23.16
N PHE A 26 3.32 -5.98 23.26
CA PHE A 26 2.35 -5.75 24.33
C PHE A 26 1.19 -6.75 24.30
N VAL A 27 0.69 -7.11 23.11
CA VAL A 27 -0.37 -8.11 23.00
C VAL A 27 0.14 -9.49 23.42
N MET A 28 1.37 -9.86 23.05
CA MET A 28 1.99 -11.10 23.49
C MET A 28 2.18 -11.15 25.02
N ASP A 29 2.57 -10.03 25.66
CA ASP A 29 2.76 -9.93 27.11
C ASP A 29 1.43 -10.02 27.88
N VAL A 30 0.41 -9.27 27.45
CA VAL A 30 -0.90 -9.26 28.11
C VAL A 30 -1.64 -10.58 27.89
N ALA A 31 -1.61 -11.14 26.68
CA ALA A 31 -2.34 -12.37 26.35
C ALA A 31 -1.58 -13.66 26.71
N LYS A 32 -0.44 -13.58 27.41
CA LYS A 32 0.37 -14.74 27.82
C LYS A 32 -0.40 -15.82 28.58
N HIS A 33 -1.48 -15.42 29.27
CA HIS A 33 -2.34 -16.31 30.05
C HIS A 33 -3.43 -17.03 29.23
N LEU A 34 -3.65 -16.65 27.97
CA LEU A 34 -4.65 -17.23 27.06
C LEU A 34 -3.96 -17.87 25.85
N PRO A 35 -3.66 -19.18 25.87
CA PRO A 35 -3.04 -19.85 24.73
C PRO A 35 -3.95 -19.75 23.50
N GLY A 36 -3.40 -19.28 22.37
CA GLY A 36 -4.12 -19.11 21.10
C GLY A 36 -4.53 -17.68 20.78
N LEU A 37 -4.77 -16.82 21.77
CA LEU A 37 -5.13 -15.42 21.53
C LEU A 37 -4.03 -14.62 20.80
N PRO A 38 -2.73 -14.76 21.14
CA PRO A 38 -1.68 -14.07 20.38
C PRO A 38 -1.56 -14.57 18.93
N GLY A 39 -1.83 -15.85 18.69
CA GLY A 39 -1.87 -16.44 17.35
C GLY A 39 -3.02 -15.88 16.51
N LEU A 40 -4.20 -15.74 17.12
CA LEU A 40 -5.37 -15.12 16.48
C LEU A 40 -5.10 -13.65 16.12
N PHE A 41 -4.45 -12.90 17.01
CA PHE A 41 -4.08 -11.50 16.77
C PHE A 41 -3.14 -11.35 15.56
N ILE A 42 -2.07 -12.15 15.52
CA ILE A 42 -1.12 -12.13 14.40
C ILE A 42 -1.81 -12.55 13.10
N ALA A 43 -2.65 -13.58 13.13
CA ALA A 43 -3.43 -14.02 11.96
C ALA A 43 -4.35 -12.91 11.43
N GLY A 44 -4.99 -12.13 12.33
CA GLY A 44 -5.81 -10.99 11.96
C GLY A 44 -5.03 -9.87 11.27
N ILE A 45 -3.84 -9.53 11.78
CA ILE A 45 -2.97 -8.51 11.16
C ILE A 45 -2.56 -8.95 9.75
N PHE A 46 -2.08 -10.19 9.60
CA PHE A 46 -1.70 -10.69 8.29
C PHE A 46 -2.88 -10.76 7.33
N SER A 47 -4.06 -11.18 7.79
CA SER A 47 -5.28 -11.22 6.97
C SER A 47 -5.67 -9.83 6.47
N ALA A 48 -5.68 -8.81 7.35
CA ALA A 48 -5.99 -7.44 6.98
C ALA A 48 -4.96 -6.86 5.99
N GLY A 49 -3.67 -7.10 6.22
CA GLY A 49 -2.59 -6.69 5.33
C GLY A 49 -2.68 -7.36 3.95
N LEU A 50 -2.87 -8.67 3.91
CA LEU A 50 -2.99 -9.44 2.67
C LEU A 50 -4.24 -9.06 1.87
N SER A 51 -5.36 -8.78 2.53
CA SER A 51 -6.58 -8.29 1.87
C SER A 51 -6.32 -6.97 1.15
N THR A 52 -5.68 -6.02 1.84
CA THR A 52 -5.31 -4.72 1.26
C THR A 52 -4.34 -4.88 0.09
N LEU A 53 -3.28 -5.68 0.27
CA LEU A 53 -2.29 -5.95 -0.78
C LEU A 53 -2.93 -6.62 -2.01
N SER A 54 -3.87 -7.53 -1.81
CA SER A 54 -4.60 -8.18 -2.91
C SER A 54 -5.38 -7.17 -3.74
N THR A 55 -6.12 -6.27 -3.09
CA THR A 55 -6.84 -5.19 -3.77
C THR A 55 -5.88 -4.23 -4.50
N MET A 56 -4.75 -3.89 -3.88
CA MET A 56 -3.73 -3.02 -4.50
C MET A 56 -3.13 -3.65 -5.75
N PHE A 57 -2.68 -4.91 -5.70
CA PHE A 57 -2.10 -5.57 -6.87
C PHE A 57 -3.13 -5.83 -7.97
N ASN A 58 -4.37 -6.17 -7.61
CA ASN A 58 -5.44 -6.34 -8.59
C ASN A 58 -5.74 -5.04 -9.33
N THR A 59 -5.88 -3.93 -8.59
CA THR A 59 -6.12 -2.61 -9.18
C THR A 59 -4.94 -2.14 -10.00
N LEU A 60 -3.71 -2.30 -9.49
CA LEU A 60 -2.48 -1.95 -10.22
C LEU A 60 -2.37 -2.71 -11.54
N SER A 61 -2.65 -4.02 -11.53
CA SER A 61 -2.63 -4.84 -12.74
C SER A 61 -3.67 -4.40 -13.75
N ALA A 62 -4.89 -4.10 -13.30
CA ALA A 62 -5.96 -3.57 -14.15
C ALA A 62 -5.62 -2.19 -14.73
N THR A 63 -5.04 -1.29 -13.93
CA THR A 63 -4.62 0.05 -14.38
C THR A 63 -3.50 -0.07 -15.42
N ILE A 64 -2.44 -0.85 -15.15
CA ILE A 64 -1.34 -1.05 -16.12
C ILE A 64 -1.87 -1.68 -17.42
N TYR A 65 -2.77 -2.65 -17.31
CA TYR A 65 -3.37 -3.29 -18.47
C TYR A 65 -4.19 -2.29 -19.31
N ASN A 66 -5.05 -1.48 -18.70
CA ASN A 66 -5.85 -0.50 -19.43
C ASN A 66 -5.00 0.64 -20.00
N ASP A 67 -4.09 1.20 -19.21
CA ASP A 67 -3.32 2.39 -19.59
C ASP A 67 -2.28 2.09 -20.68
N PHE A 68 -1.68 0.89 -20.68
CA PHE A 68 -0.59 0.55 -21.59
C PHE A 68 -0.94 -0.55 -22.59
N VAL A 69 -1.63 -1.62 -22.16
CA VAL A 69 -1.84 -2.79 -23.02
C VAL A 69 -3.02 -2.57 -23.95
N VAL A 70 -4.13 -2.02 -23.46
CA VAL A 70 -5.32 -1.75 -24.28
C VAL A 70 -5.06 -0.58 -25.24
N GLU A 71 -4.51 0.53 -24.75
CA GLU A 71 -4.22 1.71 -25.58
C GLU A 71 -3.24 1.39 -26.74
N PHE A 72 -2.25 0.51 -26.51
CA PHE A 72 -1.28 0.13 -27.53
C PHE A 72 -1.75 -1.03 -28.43
N SER A 73 -2.74 -1.80 -27.99
CA SER A 73 -3.31 -2.93 -28.73
C SER A 73 -4.69 -2.56 -29.28
N SER A 74 -4.72 -1.97 -30.48
CA SER A 74 -5.94 -1.59 -31.22
C SER A 74 -6.88 -2.77 -31.61
N ALA A 75 -6.69 -3.97 -31.04
CA ALA A 75 -7.42 -5.18 -31.36
C ALA A 75 -8.08 -5.81 -30.13
N ASN A 76 -9.30 -6.32 -30.31
CA ASN A 76 -10.06 -7.10 -29.31
C ASN A 76 -9.21 -8.26 -28.74
N VAL A 77 -8.63 -8.05 -27.57
CA VAL A 77 -7.81 -9.06 -26.89
C VAL A 77 -8.74 -10.13 -26.31
N SER A 78 -8.48 -11.40 -26.62
CA SER A 78 -9.21 -12.54 -26.05
C SER A 78 -9.11 -12.56 -24.52
N GLU A 79 -10.23 -12.81 -23.82
CA GLU A 79 -10.30 -12.89 -22.34
C GLU A 79 -9.22 -13.79 -21.72
N ARG A 80 -8.86 -14.89 -22.40
CA ARG A 80 -7.84 -15.82 -21.92
C ARG A 80 -6.44 -15.20 -21.91
N ARG A 81 -6.12 -14.36 -22.91
CA ARG A 81 -4.85 -13.62 -22.98
C ARG A 81 -4.84 -12.49 -21.95
N THR A 82 -5.96 -11.78 -21.79
CA THR A 82 -6.13 -10.73 -20.79
C THR A 82 -5.87 -11.26 -19.37
N ASN A 83 -6.51 -12.36 -18.98
CA ASN A 83 -6.31 -12.96 -17.67
C ASN A 83 -4.87 -13.45 -17.43
N TYR A 84 -4.20 -13.93 -18.47
CA TYR A 84 -2.80 -14.33 -18.37
C TYR A 84 -1.88 -13.12 -18.17
N THR A 85 -2.08 -12.06 -18.95
CA THR A 85 -1.31 -10.81 -18.82
C THR A 85 -1.53 -10.16 -17.45
N LEU A 86 -2.77 -10.08 -16.96
CA LEU A 86 -3.06 -9.54 -15.64
C LEU A 86 -2.34 -10.31 -14.52
N LYS A 87 -2.34 -11.65 -14.58
CA LYS A 87 -1.61 -12.50 -13.62
C LYS A 87 -0.10 -12.28 -13.69
N LEU A 88 0.46 -12.15 -14.89
CA LEU A 88 1.88 -11.85 -15.07
C LEU A 88 2.26 -10.51 -14.44
N ILE A 89 1.46 -9.47 -14.66
CA ILE A 89 1.72 -8.13 -14.07
C ILE A 89 1.74 -8.23 -12.54
N VAL A 90 0.77 -8.94 -11.93
CA VAL A 90 0.73 -9.13 -10.47
C VAL A 90 1.98 -9.85 -9.95
N ILE A 91 2.42 -10.91 -10.63
CA ILE A 91 3.61 -11.68 -10.23
C ILE A 91 4.87 -10.79 -10.30
N VAL A 92 5.02 -10.03 -11.38
CA VAL A 92 6.17 -9.12 -11.55
C VAL A 92 6.14 -8.02 -10.49
N SER A 93 4.99 -7.35 -10.28
CA SER A 93 4.88 -6.29 -9.27
C SER A 93 5.11 -6.81 -7.85
N GLY A 94 4.61 -8.01 -7.52
CA GLY A 94 4.83 -8.65 -6.22
C GLY A 94 6.30 -9.02 -5.99
N THR A 95 6.98 -9.50 -7.03
CA THR A 95 8.42 -9.80 -6.99
C THR A 95 9.23 -8.54 -6.72
N VAL A 96 8.96 -7.45 -7.45
CA VAL A 96 9.62 -6.15 -7.24
C VAL A 96 9.35 -5.63 -5.82
N CYS A 97 8.09 -5.70 -5.35
CA CYS A 97 7.74 -5.31 -3.99
C CYS A 97 8.52 -6.09 -2.93
N THR A 98 8.68 -7.41 -3.12
CA THR A 98 9.42 -8.27 -2.18
C THR A 98 10.91 -7.92 -2.14
N ILE A 99 11.50 -7.61 -3.31
CA ILE A 99 12.89 -7.14 -3.39
C ILE A 99 13.07 -5.82 -2.64
N LEU A 100 12.14 -4.87 -2.83
CA LEU A 100 12.18 -3.57 -2.15
C LEU A 100 12.08 -3.68 -0.62
N THR A 101 11.36 -4.68 -0.10
CA THR A 101 11.26 -4.91 1.35
C THR A 101 12.62 -5.10 2.02
N PHE A 102 13.61 -5.71 1.35
CA PHE A 102 14.96 -5.87 1.92
C PHE A 102 15.69 -4.53 2.12
N PHE A 103 15.31 -3.49 1.37
CA PHE A 103 15.89 -2.15 1.51
C PHE A 103 15.24 -1.35 2.64
N ILE A 104 14.03 -1.72 3.06
CA ILE A 104 13.30 -1.05 4.15
C ILE A 104 14.06 -1.14 5.47
N ASP A 105 14.75 -2.25 5.74
CA ASP A 105 15.55 -2.42 6.95
C ASP A 105 16.73 -1.45 7.08
N LYS A 106 17.15 -0.84 5.97
CA LYS A 106 18.19 0.20 5.94
C LYS A 106 17.62 1.61 6.12
N MET A 107 16.30 1.77 6.04
CA MET A 107 15.63 3.05 6.23
C MET A 107 15.28 3.22 7.70
N GLY A 108 16.00 4.11 8.41
CA GLY A 108 15.77 4.40 9.84
C GLY A 108 14.44 5.11 10.18
N GLY A 109 13.51 5.23 9.23
CA GLY A 109 12.28 6.01 9.36
C GLY A 109 11.16 5.59 8.40
N LEU A 110 10.84 4.30 8.34
CA LEU A 110 9.77 3.77 7.46
C LEU A 110 8.44 4.52 7.62
N PHE A 111 8.03 4.79 8.86
CA PHE A 111 6.77 5.48 9.13
C PHE A 111 6.72 6.89 8.51
N HIS A 112 7.81 7.66 8.65
CA HIS A 112 7.93 8.98 8.04
C HIS A 112 7.90 8.90 6.51
N PHE A 113 8.58 7.91 5.93
CA PHE A 113 8.58 7.68 4.50
C PHE A 113 7.19 7.36 3.94
N VAL A 114 6.43 6.50 4.63
CA VAL A 114 5.05 6.14 4.25
C VAL A 114 4.14 7.37 4.33
N ASN A 115 4.18 8.13 5.42
CA ASN A 115 3.36 9.34 5.54
C ASN A 115 3.71 10.40 4.49
N ALA A 116 4.99 10.61 4.21
CA ALA A 116 5.43 11.57 3.21
C ALA A 116 4.96 11.17 1.81
N SER A 117 5.12 9.90 1.43
CA SER A 117 4.68 9.40 0.12
C SER A 117 3.16 9.46 -0.05
N GLN A 118 2.39 9.08 0.98
CA GLN A 118 0.93 9.19 0.94
C GLN A 118 0.47 10.65 0.83
N GLY A 119 1.10 11.57 1.58
CA GLY A 119 0.79 12.99 1.51
C GLY A 119 1.03 13.60 0.13
N LEU A 120 2.12 13.22 -0.53
CA LEU A 120 2.43 13.67 -1.90
C LEU A 120 1.38 13.19 -2.90
N ILE A 121 1.04 11.90 -2.87
CA ILE A 121 0.06 11.31 -3.79
C ILE A 121 -1.33 11.93 -3.58
N ALA A 122 -1.77 12.01 -2.32
CA ALA A 122 -3.05 12.63 -1.98
C ALA A 122 -3.09 14.11 -2.38
N GLY A 123 -2.00 14.85 -2.16
CA GLY A 123 -1.89 16.26 -2.55
C GLY A 123 -2.00 16.46 -4.06
N LEU A 124 -1.37 15.60 -4.87
CA LEU A 124 -1.47 15.64 -6.33
C LEU A 124 -2.90 15.38 -6.81
N PHE A 125 -3.57 14.35 -6.27
CA PHE A 125 -4.96 14.06 -6.65
C PHE A 125 -5.91 15.18 -6.22
N VAL A 126 -5.82 15.64 -4.97
CA VAL A 126 -6.66 16.74 -4.47
C VAL A 126 -6.43 18.00 -5.30
N GLY A 127 -5.18 18.34 -5.62
CA GLY A 127 -4.85 19.48 -6.47
C GLY A 127 -5.45 19.36 -7.87
N LEU A 128 -5.29 18.20 -8.53
CA LEU A 128 -5.80 17.95 -9.87
C LEU A 128 -7.34 18.01 -9.92
N PHE A 129 -8.03 17.35 -8.99
CA PHE A 129 -9.49 17.36 -8.93
C PHE A 129 -10.04 18.73 -8.53
N SER A 130 -9.42 19.43 -7.58
CA SER A 130 -9.84 20.77 -7.19
C SER A 130 -9.68 21.76 -8.34
N LEU A 131 -8.59 21.66 -9.11
CA LEU A 131 -8.38 22.48 -10.31
C LEU A 131 -9.48 22.22 -11.35
N GLY A 132 -9.80 20.96 -11.64
CA GLY A 132 -10.86 20.60 -12.58
C GLY A 132 -12.26 21.03 -12.14
N MET A 133 -12.54 21.04 -10.84
CA MET A 133 -13.82 21.51 -10.28
C MET A 133 -13.95 23.03 -10.29
N ILE A 134 -12.89 23.76 -9.95
CA ILE A 134 -12.92 25.23 -9.78
C ILE A 134 -12.70 25.95 -11.11
N TYR A 135 -11.86 25.41 -11.98
CA TYR A 135 -11.50 26.02 -13.27
C TYR A 135 -11.97 25.17 -14.45
N PRO A 136 -13.20 25.40 -14.96
CA PRO A 136 -13.77 24.61 -16.05
C PRO A 136 -13.00 24.73 -17.38
N ILE A 137 -12.12 25.75 -17.53
CA ILE A 137 -11.23 25.96 -18.68
C ILE A 137 -10.07 24.95 -18.69
N ALA A 138 -9.70 24.39 -17.54
CA ALA A 138 -8.66 23.36 -17.43
C ALA A 138 -9.17 21.95 -17.81
N ASN A 139 -10.48 21.79 -18.05
CA ASN A 139 -11.04 20.53 -18.52
C ASN A 139 -10.61 20.26 -19.97
N ALA A 140 -10.25 19.01 -20.27
CA ALA A 140 -9.67 18.56 -21.54
C ALA A 140 -10.46 18.92 -22.81
N LYS A 141 -11.70 19.42 -22.69
CA LYS A 141 -12.51 19.93 -23.81
C LYS A 141 -11.85 21.09 -24.57
N VAL A 142 -10.94 21.86 -23.97
CA VAL A 142 -10.19 22.91 -24.71
C VAL A 142 -9.10 22.32 -25.61
N TRP A 143 -8.53 21.16 -25.27
CA TRP A 143 -7.48 20.52 -26.09
C TRP A 143 -8.03 19.78 -27.31
N SER A 144 -9.25 19.24 -27.25
CA SER A 144 -9.89 18.57 -28.40
C SER A 144 -10.55 19.54 -29.39
N LEU A 145 -10.81 20.79 -28.99
CA LEU A 145 -11.48 21.81 -29.82
C LEU A 145 -10.50 22.73 -30.58
N ASN A 146 -9.18 22.58 -30.39
CA ASN A 146 -8.15 23.33 -31.11
C ASN A 146 -7.41 22.48 -32.16
N LEU A 147 -7.92 21.29 -32.47
CA LEU A 147 -7.41 20.37 -33.50
C LEU A 147 -8.43 20.14 -34.64
N TYR A 148 -9.44 20.99 -34.77
CA TYR A 148 -10.34 21.06 -35.93
C TYR A 148 -10.42 22.49 -36.46
#